data_AF-A0A4Q6AWT2-F1
#
_entry.id   AF-A0A4Q6AWT2-F1
#
_cell.length_a   1.000
_cell.length_b   1.000
_cell.length_c   1.000
_cell.angle_alpha   90.00
_cell.angle_beta   90.00
_cell.angle_gamma   90.00
#
_symmetry.space_group_name_H-M   'P 1'
#
loop_
_entity.id
_entity.type
_entity.pdbx_description
1 polymer ?
#
loop_
_entity_poly.entity_id
_entity_poly.type
_entity_poly.pdbx_seq_one_letter_code
_entity_poly.pdbx_strand_id
1 'polypeptide(L)' 'YAVSDLDKKWVDVNEQNEMAVGFYRHFGFRVTGRSETDSLGKPYPLLTMHYGE' A
#
# COMPACT_ATOMS: atom_id res chain seq x y z
N TYR A 1 10.76 20.97 -15.24
CA TYR A 1 10.69 19.50 -15.36
C TYR A 1 11.03 18.93 -14.00
N ALA A 2 10.28 18.09 -13.31
CA ALA A 2 9.15 17.25 -13.70
C ALA A 2 8.42 16.80 -12.42
N VAL A 3 7.09 16.90 -12.39
CA VAL A 3 6.20 16.06 -11.55
C VAL A 3 4.91 15.93 -12.35
N SER A 4 5.04 15.24 -13.48
CA SER A 4 3.95 14.91 -14.38
C SER A 4 3.92 13.39 -14.43
N ASP A 5 3.47 12.76 -13.34
CA ASP A 5 2.95 11.38 -13.26
C ASP A 5 2.93 10.94 -11.79
N LEU A 6 1.88 11.33 -11.06
CA LEU A 6 1.52 10.64 -9.82
C LEU A 6 0.03 10.26 -9.88
N ASP A 7 -0.39 9.65 -11.01
CA ASP A 7 -1.57 8.77 -11.04
C ASP A 7 -1.23 7.42 -10.38
N LYS A 8 -0.57 7.45 -9.22
CA LYS A 8 -0.31 6.23 -8.46
C LYS A 8 -1.60 5.83 -7.78
N LYS A 9 -2.35 4.95 -8.45
CA LYS A 9 -3.53 4.26 -7.90
C LYS A 9 -3.14 3.12 -6.97
N TRP A 10 -1.98 3.20 -6.32
CA TRP A 10 -1.49 2.15 -5.43
C TRP A 10 -0.74 2.74 -4.24
N VAL A 11 -0.81 2.03 -3.14
CA VAL A 11 -0.25 2.42 -1.85
C VAL A 11 0.35 1.19 -1.17
N ASP A 12 1.51 1.36 -0.55
CA ASP A 12 2.02 0.38 0.41
C ASP A 12 1.59 0.80 1.81
N VAL A 13 0.93 -0.11 2.52
CA VAL A 13 0.52 0.08 3.92
C VAL A 13 1.15 -1.01 4.77
N ASN A 14 1.59 -0.68 5.97
CA ASN A 14 2.06 -1.70 6.90
C ASN A 14 0.90 -2.61 7.30
N GLU A 15 1.07 -3.93 7.16
CA GLU A 15 0.04 -4.94 7.49
C GLU A 15 -0.40 -4.83 8.96
N GLN A 16 0.51 -4.48 9.85
CA GLN A 16 0.24 -4.31 11.27
C GLN A 16 -0.62 -3.08 11.57
N ASN A 17 -0.73 -2.15 10.62
CA ASN A 17 -1.61 -0.99 10.74
C ASN A 17 -3.01 -1.35 10.24
N GLU A 18 -3.70 -2.18 11.02
CA GLU A 18 -5.06 -2.67 10.70
C GLU A 18 -6.06 -1.52 10.45
N MET A 19 -5.88 -0.39 11.14
CA MET A 19 -6.69 0.82 10.92
C MET A 19 -6.48 1.39 9.51
N ALA A 20 -5.24 1.53 9.06
CA ALA A 20 -4.93 2.02 7.72
C ALA A 20 -5.38 1.03 6.64
N VAL A 21 -5.14 -0.28 6.86
CA VAL A 21 -5.63 -1.33 5.95
C VAL A 21 -7.15 -1.26 5.81
N GLY A 22 -7.88 -1.12 6.92
CA GLY A 22 -9.32 -0.95 6.92
C GLY A 22 -9.78 0.31 6.20
N PHE A 23 -9.07 1.43 6.41
CA PHE A 23 -9.34 2.70 5.72
C PHE A 23 -9.22 2.55 4.20
N TYR A 24 -8.10 2.03 3.70
CA TYR A 24 -7.88 1.86 2.25
C TYR A 24 -8.85 0.84 1.65
N ARG A 25 -9.12 -0.26 2.34
CA ARG A 25 -10.09 -1.27 1.89
C ARG A 25 -11.50 -0.71 1.80
N HIS A 26 -11.91 0.14 2.75
CA HIS A 26 -13.20 0.84 2.68
C HIS A 26 -13.25 1.86 1.54
N PHE A 27 -12.11 2.51 1.25
CA PHE A 27 -11.98 3.45 0.15
C PHE A 27 -12.02 2.77 -1.23
N GLY A 28 -11.98 1.43 -1.29
CA GLY A 28 -12.03 0.67 -2.55
C GLY A 28 -10.67 0.17 -3.03
N PHE A 29 -9.63 0.24 -2.20
CA PHE A 29 -8.35 -0.40 -2.48
C PHE A 29 -8.41 -1.90 -2.19
N ARG A 30 -7.71 -2.69 -2.99
CA ARG A 30 -7.54 -4.13 -2.79
C ARG A 30 -6.06 -4.47 -2.64
N VAL A 31 -5.76 -5.41 -1.74
CA VAL A 31 -4.41 -5.92 -1.57
C VAL A 31 -4.02 -6.73 -2.81
N THR A 32 -2.93 -6.34 -3.46
CA THR A 32 -2.37 -6.99 -4.66
C THR A 32 -1.02 -7.65 -4.39
N GLY A 33 -0.36 -7.29 -3.29
CA GLY A 33 0.93 -7.86 -2.90
C GLY A 33 1.21 -7.75 -1.40
N ARG A 34 2.18 -8.55 -0.95
CA ARG A 34 2.69 -8.53 0.43
C ARG A 34 4.20 -8.71 0.39
N SER A 35 4.90 -7.89 1.18
CA SER A 35 6.33 -7.99 1.42
C SER A 35 6.55 -8.27 2.90
N GLU A 36 7.38 -9.25 3.24
CA GLU A 36 7.68 -9.60 4.64
C GLU A 36 8.61 -8.59 5.33
N THR A 37 9.36 -7.84 4.52
CA THR A 37 10.32 -6.83 4.99
C THR A 37 10.09 -5.50 4.29
N ASP A 38 10.28 -4.41 5.03
CA ASP A 38 10.32 -3.07 4.47
C ASP A 38 11.57 -2.84 3.60
N SER A 39 11.59 -1.75 2.82
CA SER A 39 12.72 -1.33 1.98
C SER A 39 14.05 -1.20 2.74
N LEU A 40 14.00 -1.08 4.07
CA LEU A 40 15.16 -1.02 4.96
C LEU A 40 15.54 -2.38 5.59
N GLY A 41 14.94 -3.50 5.17
CA GLY A 41 15.19 -4.84 5.72
C GLY A 41 14.64 -5.06 7.12
N LYS A 42 13.74 -4.17 7.59
CA LYS A 42 13.07 -4.32 8.88
C LYS A 42 11.93 -5.32 8.76
N PRO A 43 11.61 -6.09 9.82
CA PRO A 43 10.53 -7.08 9.84
C PRO A 43 9.16 -6.41 9.98
N TYR A 44 8.90 -5.46 9.09
CA TYR A 44 7.65 -4.72 9.01
C TYR A 44 6.95 -5.15 7.73
N PRO A 45 6.01 -6.10 7.80
CA PRO A 45 5.32 -6.57 6.63
C PRO A 45 4.53 -5.43 6.00
N LEU A 46 4.70 -5.23 4.70
CA LEU A 46 3.99 -4.25 3.90
C LEU A 46 2.96 -4.97 3.02
N LEU A 47 1.79 -4.37 2.88
CA LEU A 47 0.77 -4.73 1.91
C LEU A 47 0.75 -3.69 0.81
N THR A 48 0.94 -4.14 -0.42
CA THR A 48 0.71 -3.31 -1.60
C THR A 48 -0.76 -3.39 -1.95
N MET A 49 -1.42 -2.24 -2.04
CA MET A 49 -2.84 -2.13 -2.36
C MET A 49 -3.05 -1.28 -3.60
N HIS A 50 -4.00 -1.64 -4.47
CA HIS A 50 -4.38 -0.89 -5.67
C HIS A 50 -5.84 -0.46 -5.63
N TYR A 51 -6.13 0.73 -6.15
CA TYR A 51 -7.47 1.31 -6.29
C TYR A 51 -8.01 1.07 -7.70
N GLY A 52 -9.20 0.47 -7.80
CA GLY A 52 -9.95 0.35 -9.06
C GLY A 52 -9.83 -0.99 -9.79
N GLU A 53 -10.04 -2.10 -9.08
CA GLU A 53 -10.50 -3.36 -9.70
C GLU A 53 -12.01 -3.56 -9.54
#